data_AF-A0A957UL76-F1
#
_entry.id   AF-A0A957UL76-F1
#
_cell.length_a   1.000
_cell.length_b   1.000
_cell.length_c   1.000
_cell.angle_alpha   90.00
_cell.angle_beta   90.00
_cell.angle_gamma   90.00
#
_symmetry.space_group_name_H-M   'P 1'
#
loop_
_entity.id
_entity.type
_entity.pdbx_description
1 polymer ?
#
loop_
_entity_poly.entity_id
_entity_poly.type
_entity_poly.pdbx_seq_one_letter_code
_entity_poly.pdbx_strand_id
1 'polypeptide(L)'
;MNLRHTDYNNQFLNHVHQNSTVANQATAYGVRIRDAEAAAGASYWRVIGVHHLSPEENRGDHHVYVEVLDEQGRRVKPANLAVHWTWEGRQPDQVAKPAALEKPDNEPLSNVPIARGAVLDVWLAGDGLPSDVVGGLRANHDDEPGPGDNKWNTRGHHSFYVVFQRTTKKNVAENGSVAQPDDSTHVLTNGDSPAGNGATGANGQLKPITDNKVGDNK
;
A
#
# COMPACT_ATOMS: atom_id res chain seq x y z
N MET A 1 0.06 -12.41 -19.07
CA MET A 1 -0.35 -11.90 -17.76
C MET A 1 -1.78 -11.38 -17.81
N ASN A 2 -2.63 -11.69 -16.82
CA ASN A 2 -4.03 -11.22 -16.75
C ASN A 2 -4.24 -10.32 -15.52
N LEU A 3 -3.33 -9.37 -15.32
CA LEU A 3 -3.42 -8.46 -14.20
C LEU A 3 -4.40 -7.34 -14.48
N ARG A 4 -5.47 -7.30 -13.70
CA ARG A 4 -6.47 -6.23 -13.73
C ARG A 4 -5.99 -5.03 -12.91
N HIS A 5 -4.92 -4.41 -13.36
CA HIS A 5 -4.22 -3.36 -12.63
C HIS A 5 -5.15 -2.19 -12.23
N THR A 6 -6.10 -1.80 -13.08
CA THR A 6 -7.11 -0.78 -12.76
C THR A 6 -8.02 -1.18 -11.60
N ASP A 7 -8.41 -2.46 -11.51
CA ASP A 7 -9.24 -2.96 -10.40
C ASP A 7 -8.47 -2.88 -9.08
N TYR A 8 -7.19 -3.27 -9.09
CA TYR A 8 -6.31 -3.15 -7.92
C TYR A 8 -6.08 -1.69 -7.50
N ASN A 9 -5.88 -0.78 -8.44
CA ASN A 9 -5.74 0.64 -8.14
C ASN A 9 -6.97 1.17 -7.40
N ASN A 10 -8.15 0.87 -7.92
CA ASN A 10 -9.42 1.27 -7.30
C ASN A 10 -9.61 0.63 -5.93
N GLN A 11 -9.29 -0.66 -5.79
CA GLN A 11 -9.35 -1.36 -4.51
C GLN A 11 -8.46 -0.69 -3.45
N PHE A 12 -7.20 -0.40 -3.79
CA PHE A 12 -6.26 0.21 -2.86
C PHE A 12 -6.60 1.66 -2.53
N LEU A 13 -7.02 2.45 -3.52
CA LEU A 13 -7.54 3.81 -3.29
C LEU A 13 -8.72 3.79 -2.32
N ASN A 14 -9.70 2.91 -2.54
CA ASN A 14 -10.85 2.76 -1.66
C ASN A 14 -10.43 2.34 -0.25
N HIS A 15 -9.49 1.40 -0.12
CA HIS A 15 -8.98 0.96 1.17
C HIS A 15 -8.33 2.11 1.95
N VAL A 16 -7.44 2.89 1.33
CA VAL A 16 -6.80 4.02 2.02
C VAL A 16 -7.79 5.14 2.35
N HIS A 17 -8.80 5.37 1.51
CA HIS A 17 -9.85 6.35 1.79
C HIS A 17 -10.72 5.95 2.98
N GLN A 18 -11.05 4.66 3.10
CA GLN A 18 -11.91 4.15 4.18
C GLN A 18 -11.16 3.96 5.49
N ASN A 19 -9.93 3.45 5.43
CA ASN A 19 -9.21 2.98 6.61
C ASN A 19 -8.04 3.89 7.01
N SER A 20 -7.63 4.83 6.16
CA SER A 20 -6.42 5.66 6.31
C SER A 20 -5.10 4.88 6.43
N THR A 21 -5.12 3.55 6.33
CA THR A 21 -3.97 2.63 6.40
C THR A 21 -3.63 2.06 5.03
N VAL A 22 -2.37 1.69 4.80
CA VAL A 22 -1.92 0.98 3.59
C VAL A 22 -2.49 -0.45 3.53
N ALA A 23 -2.76 -0.95 2.33
CA ALA A 23 -3.16 -2.34 2.08
C ALA A 23 -1.94 -3.21 1.69
N ASN A 24 -1.14 -3.65 2.67
CA ASN A 24 -0.09 -4.63 2.39
C ASN A 24 -0.65 -6.06 2.50
N GLN A 25 -1.09 -6.62 1.37
CA GLN A 25 -1.61 -7.99 1.29
C GLN A 25 -0.50 -9.04 1.17
N ALA A 26 0.77 -8.62 1.00
CA ALA A 26 1.92 -9.49 0.81
C ALA A 26 2.75 -9.70 2.09
N THR A 27 2.22 -9.37 3.26
CA THR A 27 2.92 -9.55 4.55
C THR A 27 3.28 -11.02 4.82
N ALA A 28 2.42 -11.97 4.44
CA ALA A 28 2.70 -13.41 4.55
C ALA A 28 3.91 -13.84 3.71
N TYR A 29 4.27 -13.07 2.68
CA TYR A 29 5.44 -13.27 1.84
C TYR A 29 6.66 -12.51 2.37
N GLY A 30 6.58 -11.92 3.57
CA GLY A 30 7.66 -11.15 4.19
C GLY A 30 7.85 -9.75 3.58
N VAL A 31 6.89 -9.27 2.80
CA VAL A 31 6.95 -7.93 2.23
C VAL A 31 6.65 -6.88 3.30
N ARG A 32 7.53 -5.89 3.39
CA ARG A 32 7.50 -4.79 4.37
C ARG A 32 7.49 -3.44 3.66
N ILE A 33 6.93 -2.44 4.32
CA ILE A 33 6.94 -1.05 3.84
C ILE A 33 7.71 -0.23 4.87
N ARG A 34 8.68 0.55 4.41
CA ARG A 34 9.32 1.60 5.21
C ARG A 34 8.78 2.94 4.75
N ASP A 35 8.26 3.70 5.70
CA ASP A 35 7.75 5.04 5.46
C ASP A 35 8.84 5.98 4.93
N ALA A 36 8.46 6.87 4.02
CA ALA A 36 9.27 7.98 3.60
C ALA A 36 9.52 8.95 4.75
N GLU A 37 10.76 9.46 4.81
CA GLU A 37 11.12 10.60 5.65
C GLU A 37 10.63 11.90 4.98
N ALA A 38 9.36 12.21 5.17
CA ALA A 38 8.73 13.44 4.70
C ALA A 38 8.27 14.28 5.89
N ALA A 39 8.60 15.57 5.86
CA ALA A 39 8.10 16.53 6.85
C ALA A 39 6.58 16.63 6.79
N ALA A 40 5.97 16.95 7.92
CA ALA A 40 4.55 17.24 8.00
C ALA A 40 4.17 18.39 7.02
N GLY A 41 3.12 18.19 6.23
CA GLY A 41 2.71 19.11 5.17
C GLY A 41 3.49 18.98 3.86
N ALA A 42 4.56 18.17 3.80
CA ALA A 42 5.32 17.94 2.56
C ALA A 42 4.68 16.82 1.71
N SER A 43 4.80 16.95 0.39
CA SER A 43 4.43 15.89 -0.55
C SER A 43 5.49 14.78 -0.59
N TYR A 44 5.03 13.54 -0.74
CA TYR A 44 5.86 12.36 -0.87
C TYR A 44 5.12 11.27 -1.66
N TRP A 45 5.85 10.25 -2.13
CA TRP A 45 5.29 9.07 -2.76
C TRP A 45 4.97 8.02 -1.69
N ARG A 46 3.69 7.85 -1.40
CA ARG A 46 3.20 6.87 -0.42
C ARG A 46 2.86 5.56 -1.12
N VAL A 47 3.22 4.42 -0.55
CA VAL A 47 2.67 3.12 -0.96
C VAL A 47 1.25 3.00 -0.41
N ILE A 48 0.27 2.75 -1.28
CA ILE A 48 -1.14 2.57 -0.88
C ILE A 48 -1.58 1.11 -0.93
N GLY A 49 -0.88 0.27 -1.69
CA GLY A 49 -1.16 -1.15 -1.73
C GLY A 49 0.00 -1.98 -2.27
N VAL A 50 0.09 -3.21 -1.77
CA VAL A 50 0.99 -4.25 -2.25
C VAL A 50 0.21 -5.56 -2.32
N HIS A 51 0.26 -6.21 -3.46
CA HIS A 51 -0.39 -7.50 -3.72
C HIS A 51 0.65 -8.51 -4.21
N HIS A 52 0.64 -9.72 -3.66
CA HIS A 52 1.33 -10.86 -4.25
C HIS A 52 0.39 -11.49 -5.27
N LEU A 53 0.84 -11.64 -6.51
CA LEU A 53 -0.01 -12.09 -7.62
C LEU A 53 -0.34 -13.57 -7.46
N SER A 54 -1.63 -13.90 -7.58
CA SER A 54 -2.09 -15.29 -7.66
C SER A 54 -1.49 -16.02 -8.88
N PRO A 55 -1.48 -17.36 -8.89
CA PRO A 55 -0.96 -18.12 -10.01
C PRO A 55 -1.59 -17.72 -11.36
N GLU A 56 -2.90 -17.49 -11.40
CA GLU A 56 -3.68 -17.11 -12.59
C GLU A 56 -3.29 -15.75 -13.15
N GLU A 57 -2.93 -14.82 -12.27
CA GLU A 57 -2.49 -13.48 -12.62
C GLU A 57 -1.04 -13.48 -13.09
N ASN A 58 -0.19 -14.18 -12.32
CA ASN A 58 1.26 -14.23 -12.51
C ASN A 58 1.66 -15.00 -13.77
N ARG A 59 1.06 -16.19 -14.01
CA ARG A 59 1.35 -17.04 -15.17
C ARG A 59 2.85 -17.38 -15.38
N GLY A 60 3.61 -17.58 -14.31
CA GLY A 60 5.02 -17.94 -14.39
C GLY A 60 5.99 -16.76 -14.44
N ASP A 61 5.51 -15.52 -14.29
CA ASP A 61 6.39 -14.35 -14.20
C ASP A 61 7.11 -14.27 -12.83
N HIS A 62 8.10 -13.38 -12.76
CA HIS A 62 8.92 -13.11 -11.57
C HIS A 62 9.29 -11.62 -11.50
N HIS A 63 8.30 -10.74 -11.45
CA HIS A 63 8.51 -9.30 -11.50
C HIS A 63 7.87 -8.58 -10.31
N VAL A 64 8.39 -7.40 -10.01
CA VAL A 64 7.67 -6.37 -9.28
C VAL A 64 7.05 -5.43 -10.30
N TYR A 65 5.73 -5.44 -10.43
CA TYR A 65 4.97 -4.54 -11.27
C TYR A 65 4.60 -3.30 -10.47
N VAL A 66 4.75 -2.11 -11.06
CA VAL A 66 4.58 -0.84 -10.36
C VAL A 66 3.58 0.06 -11.07
N GLU A 67 2.75 0.71 -10.26
CA GLU A 67 1.83 1.76 -10.65
C GLU A 67 2.10 3.05 -9.87
N VAL A 68 1.82 4.19 -10.51
CA VAL A 68 2.01 5.51 -9.92
C VAL A 68 0.79 6.39 -10.18
N LEU A 69 0.21 6.90 -9.09
CA LEU A 69 -1.01 7.71 -9.09
C LEU A 69 -0.76 9.11 -8.49
N ASP A 70 -1.44 10.13 -8.99
CA ASP A 70 -1.47 11.46 -8.37
C ASP A 70 -2.32 11.48 -7.08
N GLU A 71 -2.40 12.64 -6.40
CA GLU A 71 -3.19 12.83 -5.18
C GLU A 71 -4.69 12.58 -5.39
N GLN A 72 -5.18 12.62 -6.64
CA GLN A 72 -6.57 12.33 -6.98
C GLN A 72 -6.76 10.87 -7.45
N GLY A 73 -5.73 10.05 -7.38
CA GLY A 73 -5.78 8.64 -7.77
C GLY A 73 -5.71 8.41 -9.28
N ARG A 74 -5.33 9.42 -10.08
CA ARG A 74 -5.15 9.26 -11.53
C ARG A 74 -3.73 8.80 -11.84
N ARG A 75 -3.60 7.87 -12.78
CA ARG A 75 -2.31 7.42 -13.29
C ARG A 75 -1.49 8.60 -13.83
N VAL A 76 -0.20 8.65 -13.48
CA VAL A 76 0.74 9.67 -13.96
C VAL A 76 2.03 9.04 -14.47
N LYS A 77 2.64 9.66 -15.49
CA LYS A 77 3.93 9.25 -16.09
C LYS A 77 4.90 10.44 -16.14
N PRO A 78 5.40 10.95 -15.00
CA PRO A 78 6.28 12.12 -15.01
C PRO A 78 7.62 11.76 -15.66
N ALA A 79 8.11 12.61 -16.57
CA ALA A 79 9.32 12.33 -17.37
C ALA A 79 10.59 12.09 -16.53
N ASN A 80 10.66 12.69 -15.34
CA ASN A 80 11.83 12.58 -14.46
C ASN A 80 11.65 11.55 -13.34
N LEU A 81 10.56 10.79 -13.32
CA LEU A 81 10.26 9.82 -12.27
C LEU A 81 10.50 8.40 -12.78
N ALA A 82 11.19 7.58 -11.97
CA ALA A 82 11.47 6.19 -12.28
C ALA A 82 11.31 5.31 -11.04
N VAL A 83 11.13 4.01 -11.27
CA VAL A 83 11.22 2.98 -10.22
C VAL A 83 12.69 2.68 -9.98
N HIS A 84 13.19 3.10 -8.83
CA HIS A 84 14.50 2.72 -8.33
C HIS A 84 14.37 1.44 -7.51
N TRP A 85 15.44 0.66 -7.51
CA TRP A 85 15.45 -0.62 -6.81
C TRP A 85 16.87 -1.04 -6.43
N THR A 86 16.96 -1.99 -5.52
CA THR A 86 18.19 -2.67 -5.12
C THR A 86 17.87 -4.09 -4.67
N TRP A 87 18.89 -4.89 -4.39
CA TRP A 87 18.74 -6.21 -3.79
C TRP A 87 19.63 -6.40 -2.57
N GLU A 88 19.23 -7.32 -1.68
CA GLU A 88 20.05 -7.74 -0.54
C GLU A 88 21.40 -8.29 -1.02
N GLY A 89 22.49 -7.79 -0.43
CA GLY A 89 23.86 -8.20 -0.79
C GLY A 89 24.42 -7.57 -2.07
N ARG A 90 23.71 -6.61 -2.69
CA ARG A 90 24.22 -5.83 -3.83
C ARG A 90 25.56 -5.18 -3.48
N GLN A 91 26.57 -5.43 -4.32
CA GLN A 91 27.89 -4.81 -4.22
C GLN A 91 27.90 -3.41 -4.87
N PRO A 92 28.78 -2.49 -4.45
CA PRO A 92 28.80 -1.12 -4.97
C PRO A 92 29.05 -0.99 -6.48
N ASP A 93 29.77 -1.94 -7.07
CA ASP A 93 30.09 -2.00 -8.51
C ASP A 93 28.93 -2.56 -9.35
N GLN A 94 27.97 -3.23 -8.72
CA GLN A 94 26.77 -3.74 -9.39
C GLN A 94 25.78 -2.60 -9.61
N VAL A 95 25.23 -2.49 -10.82
CA VAL A 95 24.30 -1.42 -11.19
C VAL A 95 22.86 -1.93 -11.13
N ALA A 96 22.03 -1.26 -10.33
CA ALA A 96 20.57 -1.39 -10.39
C ALA A 96 20.03 -0.24 -11.24
N LYS A 97 19.82 -0.49 -12.54
CA LYS A 97 19.33 0.55 -13.46
C LYS A 97 17.86 0.86 -13.14
N PRO A 98 17.49 2.13 -12.89
CA PRO A 98 16.08 2.50 -12.68
C PRO A 98 15.20 2.06 -13.85
N ALA A 99 14.00 1.58 -13.54
CA ALA A 99 13.00 1.20 -14.52
C ALA A 99 12.07 2.38 -14.80
N ALA A 100 11.88 2.72 -16.08
CA ALA A 100 11.09 3.87 -16.49
C ALA A 100 9.58 3.60 -16.38
N LEU A 101 8.80 4.68 -16.28
CA LEU A 101 7.33 4.69 -16.19
C LEU A 101 6.69 4.90 -17.59
N GLU A 102 7.01 4.01 -18.52
CA GLU A 102 6.79 4.25 -19.97
C GLU A 102 5.72 3.36 -20.61
N LYS A 103 5.24 2.35 -19.87
CA LYS A 103 4.34 1.35 -20.43
C LYS A 103 2.95 1.91 -20.78
N PRO A 104 2.26 1.35 -21.79
CA PRO A 104 0.92 1.79 -22.20
C PRO A 104 -0.13 1.52 -21.12
N ASP A 105 -1.31 2.13 -21.28
CA ASP A 105 -2.32 2.14 -20.21
C ASP A 105 -2.98 0.78 -19.94
N ASN A 106 -2.79 -0.21 -20.80
CA ASN A 106 -3.36 -1.55 -20.65
C ASN A 106 -2.48 -2.52 -19.84
N GLU A 107 -1.34 -2.07 -19.30
CA GLU A 107 -0.49 -2.83 -18.37
C GLU A 107 0.05 -1.92 -17.24
N PRO A 108 0.66 -2.46 -16.17
CA PRO A 108 1.34 -1.64 -15.15
C PRO A 108 2.42 -0.72 -15.76
N LEU A 109 2.64 0.48 -15.21
CA LEU A 109 3.55 1.49 -15.76
C LEU A 109 4.99 1.03 -15.89
N SER A 110 5.43 0.15 -14.99
CA SER A 110 6.79 -0.36 -14.97
C SER A 110 6.84 -1.76 -14.39
N ASN A 111 7.96 -2.44 -14.63
CA ASN A 111 8.28 -3.69 -13.98
C ASN A 111 9.79 -3.81 -13.71
N VAL A 112 10.12 -4.43 -12.59
CA VAL A 112 11.49 -4.79 -12.21
C VAL A 112 11.58 -6.32 -12.14
N PRO A 113 12.45 -6.97 -12.92
CA PRO A 113 12.62 -8.42 -12.84
C PRO A 113 13.29 -8.82 -11.52
N ILE A 114 12.77 -9.88 -10.89
CA ILE A 114 13.34 -10.47 -9.69
C ILE A 114 14.28 -11.59 -10.11
N ALA A 115 15.59 -11.31 -10.08
CA ALA A 115 16.58 -12.34 -10.36
C ALA A 115 16.47 -13.52 -9.38
N ARG A 116 16.92 -14.70 -9.81
CA ARG A 116 16.89 -15.92 -8.99
C ARG A 116 17.59 -15.68 -7.65
N GLY A 117 16.86 -15.94 -6.56
CA GLY A 117 17.37 -15.80 -5.19
C GLY A 117 17.51 -14.36 -4.69
N ALA A 118 17.22 -13.36 -5.52
CA ALA A 118 17.25 -11.97 -5.10
C ALA A 118 16.07 -11.64 -4.17
N VAL A 119 16.35 -10.75 -3.22
CA VAL A 119 15.35 -10.09 -2.37
C VAL A 119 15.46 -8.61 -2.66
N LEU A 120 14.42 -8.03 -3.26
CA LEU A 120 14.42 -6.65 -3.74
C LEU A 120 13.77 -5.69 -2.75
N ASP A 121 14.29 -4.46 -2.78
CA ASP A 121 13.64 -3.25 -2.28
C ASP A 121 13.38 -2.31 -3.47
N VAL A 122 12.19 -1.71 -3.56
CA VAL A 122 11.76 -0.78 -4.63
C VAL A 122 11.19 0.52 -4.07
N TRP A 123 11.41 1.63 -4.75
CA TRP A 123 10.90 2.96 -4.43
C TRP A 123 10.84 3.87 -5.66
N LEU A 124 10.19 5.03 -5.55
CA LEU A 124 10.19 6.05 -6.62
C LEU A 124 11.26 7.11 -6.37
N ALA A 125 11.95 7.55 -7.42
CA ALA A 125 12.88 8.67 -7.34
C ALA A 125 13.03 9.40 -8.68
N GLY A 126 13.64 10.60 -8.61
CA GLY A 126 14.03 11.42 -9.76
C GLY A 126 13.30 12.78 -9.86
N ASP A 127 12.18 12.95 -9.16
CA ASP A 127 11.44 14.22 -9.08
C ASP A 127 11.69 15.03 -7.79
N GLY A 128 12.58 14.54 -6.92
CA GLY A 128 12.97 15.20 -5.67
C GLY A 128 12.04 14.94 -4.48
N LEU A 129 10.94 14.18 -4.66
CA LEU A 129 10.06 13.81 -3.56
C LEU A 129 10.61 12.59 -2.80
N PRO A 130 10.49 12.54 -1.45
CA PRO A 130 10.71 11.31 -0.70
C PRO A 130 9.73 10.22 -1.14
N SER A 131 10.12 8.96 -1.00
CA SER A 131 9.27 7.80 -1.32
C SER A 131 9.30 6.77 -0.20
N ASP A 132 8.16 6.15 0.03
CA ASP A 132 8.10 4.89 0.78
C ASP A 132 8.95 3.84 0.03
N VAL A 133 9.46 2.86 0.77
CA VAL A 133 10.24 1.75 0.22
C VAL A 133 9.50 0.44 0.49
N VAL A 134 9.21 -0.33 -0.56
CA VAL A 134 8.66 -1.69 -0.44
C VAL A 134 9.82 -2.67 -0.51
N GLY A 135 10.04 -3.42 0.57
CA GLY A 135 11.16 -4.35 0.69
C GLY A 135 10.75 -5.79 0.97
N GLY A 136 11.68 -6.71 0.78
CA GLY A 136 11.46 -8.15 0.99
C GLY A 136 10.85 -8.88 -0.21
N LEU A 137 10.79 -8.23 -1.38
CA LEU A 137 10.17 -8.73 -2.60
C LEU A 137 11.05 -9.83 -3.22
N ARG A 138 10.62 -11.10 -3.20
CA ARG A 138 11.41 -12.23 -3.70
C ARG A 138 10.55 -13.25 -4.41
N ALA A 139 11.13 -13.95 -5.38
CA ALA A 139 10.42 -14.99 -6.13
C ALA A 139 10.53 -16.39 -5.49
N ASN A 140 11.34 -16.54 -4.43
CA ASN A 140 11.65 -17.83 -3.81
C ASN A 140 10.66 -18.15 -2.67
N HIS A 141 9.42 -18.45 -3.05
CA HIS A 141 8.37 -18.94 -2.16
C HIS A 141 8.04 -20.41 -2.47
N ASP A 142 7.21 -21.02 -1.64
CA ASP A 142 6.70 -22.36 -1.91
C ASP A 142 5.71 -22.33 -3.07
N ASP A 143 5.63 -23.45 -3.79
CA ASP A 143 4.79 -23.58 -4.97
C ASP A 143 3.29 -23.38 -4.63
N GLU A 144 2.61 -22.58 -5.44
CA GLU A 144 1.18 -22.37 -5.42
C GLU A 144 0.60 -22.77 -6.80
N PRO A 145 -0.07 -23.92 -6.90
CA PRO A 145 -0.62 -24.38 -8.17
C PRO A 145 -1.80 -23.51 -8.60
N GLY A 146 -1.83 -23.18 -9.90
CA GLY A 146 -3.01 -22.59 -10.54
C GLY A 146 -4.04 -23.66 -10.95
N PRO A 147 -5.10 -23.25 -11.67
CA PRO A 147 -6.19 -24.15 -12.06
C PRO A 147 -5.67 -25.28 -12.95
N GLY A 148 -6.12 -26.50 -12.70
CA GLY A 148 -5.66 -27.67 -13.45
C GLY A 148 -4.19 -28.03 -13.19
N ASP A 149 -3.69 -27.80 -11.98
CA ASP A 149 -2.31 -28.07 -11.55
C ASP A 149 -1.23 -27.34 -12.35
N ASN A 150 -1.61 -26.20 -12.95
CA ASN A 150 -0.67 -25.36 -13.68
C ASN A 150 0.40 -24.78 -12.75
N LYS A 151 1.66 -24.96 -13.13
CA LYS A 151 2.84 -24.52 -12.36
C LYS A 151 3.19 -23.06 -12.66
N TRP A 152 2.36 -22.12 -12.20
CA TRP A 152 2.53 -20.69 -12.49
C TRP A 152 3.13 -19.88 -11.34
N ASN A 153 2.82 -20.21 -10.09
CA ASN A 153 3.61 -19.76 -8.95
C ASN A 153 4.43 -20.94 -8.46
N THR A 154 5.67 -21.02 -8.92
CA THR A 154 6.62 -22.03 -8.44
C THR A 154 7.82 -21.33 -7.84
N ARG A 155 8.67 -22.08 -7.14
CA ARG A 155 9.92 -21.54 -6.61
C ARG A 155 10.75 -20.84 -7.69
N GLY A 156 10.82 -19.51 -7.60
CA GLY A 156 11.46 -18.63 -8.59
C GLY A 156 10.50 -17.89 -9.53
N HIS A 157 9.20 -18.10 -9.41
CA HIS A 157 8.14 -17.51 -10.24
C HIS A 157 7.02 -16.95 -9.35
N HIS A 158 7.34 -15.97 -8.51
CA HIS A 158 6.33 -15.19 -7.79
C HIS A 158 6.54 -13.72 -8.14
N SER A 159 5.43 -13.03 -8.39
CA SER A 159 5.44 -11.61 -8.73
C SER A 159 4.59 -10.81 -7.75
N PHE A 160 4.83 -9.50 -7.74
CA PHE A 160 4.13 -8.57 -6.86
C PHE A 160 3.63 -7.37 -7.66
N TYR A 161 2.52 -6.79 -7.24
CA TYR A 161 1.99 -5.54 -7.74
C TYR A 161 2.03 -4.48 -6.64
N VAL A 162 2.65 -3.33 -6.93
CA VAL A 162 2.87 -2.24 -5.98
C VAL A 162 2.27 -0.95 -6.54
N VAL A 163 1.49 -0.25 -5.72
CA VAL A 163 0.87 1.03 -6.11
C VAL A 163 1.35 2.15 -5.21
N PHE A 164 1.96 3.16 -5.83
CA PHE A 164 2.34 4.41 -5.20
C PHE A 164 1.31 5.50 -5.51
N GLN A 165 1.06 6.38 -4.54
CA GLN A 165 0.23 7.57 -4.68
C GLN A 165 0.97 8.80 -4.15
N ARG A 166 1.00 9.88 -4.91
CA ARG A 166 1.46 11.18 -4.40
C ARG A 166 0.53 11.60 -3.25
N THR A 167 1.10 11.92 -2.10
CA THR A 167 0.34 12.21 -0.88
C THR A 167 1.02 13.34 -0.11
N THR A 168 0.26 14.15 0.62
CA THR A 168 0.80 15.09 1.60
C THR A 168 0.88 14.44 2.98
N LYS A 169 2.05 14.44 3.63
CA LYS A 169 2.22 13.90 4.98
C LYS A 169 1.36 14.70 5.96
N LYS A 170 0.46 14.03 6.69
CA LYS A 170 -0.39 14.70 7.68
C LYS A 170 0.47 15.24 8.84
N ASN A 171 0.07 16.38 9.41
CA ASN A 171 0.58 16.82 10.70
C ASN A 171 0.21 15.78 11.74
N VAL A 172 1.19 15.23 12.46
CA VAL A 172 0.93 14.53 13.71
C VAL A 172 0.52 15.63 14.69
N ALA A 173 -0.78 15.88 14.81
CA ALA A 173 -1.25 16.71 15.90
C ALA A 173 -0.75 16.08 17.21
N GLU A 174 -0.05 16.87 18.03
CA GLU A 174 0.46 16.46 19.33
C GLU A 174 -0.69 15.85 20.15
N ASN A 175 -0.68 14.53 20.28
CA ASN A 175 -1.51 13.85 21.24
C ASN A 175 -0.80 13.98 22.60
N GLY A 176 -0.96 15.15 23.20
CA GLY A 176 -0.38 15.52 24.47
C GLY A 176 -1.28 16.57 25.12
N SER A 177 -2.31 16.10 25.80
CA SER A 177 -3.10 16.90 26.73
C SER A 177 -2.19 17.62 27.73
N VAL A 178 -1.88 18.88 27.48
CA VAL A 178 -1.48 19.81 28.54
C VAL A 178 -2.75 20.54 28.94
N ALA A 179 -3.29 20.16 30.10
CA ALA A 179 -4.28 20.95 30.79
C ALA A 179 -3.75 22.39 30.92
N GLN A 180 -4.44 23.32 30.28
CA GLN A 180 -4.23 24.74 30.49
C GLN A 180 -4.62 25.06 31.94
N PRO A 181 -3.78 25.74 32.75
CA PRO A 181 -4.21 26.19 34.08
C PRO A 181 -5.32 27.23 33.90
N ASP A 182 -6.45 26.99 34.58
CA ASP A 182 -7.58 27.89 34.62
C ASP A 182 -7.28 29.08 35.54
N ASP A 183 -6.57 30.09 35.01
CA ASP A 183 -6.61 31.40 35.66
C ASP A 183 -7.95 32.08 35.34
N SER A 184 -8.93 31.83 36.21
CA SER A 184 -10.22 32.54 36.22
C SER A 184 -10.76 32.60 37.63
N THR A 185 -10.12 33.43 38.47
CA THR A 185 -10.74 33.95 39.68
C THR A 185 -11.90 34.89 39.31
N HIS A 186 -13.11 34.35 39.22
CA HIS A 186 -14.33 35.15 39.33
C HIS A 186 -15.26 34.53 40.37
N VAL A 187 -15.18 35.09 41.57
CA VAL A 187 -16.11 34.92 42.68
C VAL A 187 -17.47 35.49 42.28
N LEU A 188 -18.52 34.66 42.25
CA LEU A 188 -19.87 35.02 42.70
C LEU A 188 -20.63 33.74 43.15
N THR A 189 -21.47 33.93 44.16
CA THR A 189 -21.93 32.96 45.17
C THR A 189 -23.31 32.32 44.91
N ASN A 190 -23.46 31.10 45.44
CA ASN A 190 -24.65 30.40 45.98
C ASN A 190 -25.85 30.03 45.09
N GLY A 191 -26.20 28.73 45.08
CA GLY A 191 -27.58 28.24 44.92
C GLY A 191 -27.77 26.87 44.27
N ASP A 192 -27.77 25.80 45.08
CA ASP A 192 -28.48 24.50 44.97
C ASP A 192 -28.58 23.66 43.66
N SER A 193 -28.17 22.40 43.81
CA SER A 193 -28.38 21.19 42.97
C SER A 193 -29.85 20.64 43.07
N PRO A 194 -30.31 19.58 42.34
CA PRO A 194 -29.56 18.48 41.69
C PRO A 194 -30.08 17.86 40.35
N ALA A 195 -29.21 17.00 39.77
CA ALA A 195 -29.44 15.74 39.00
C ALA A 195 -30.40 15.73 37.79
N GLY A 196 -30.12 15.10 36.63
CA GLY A 196 -29.14 14.06 36.26
C GLY A 196 -29.88 13.03 35.38
N ASN A 197 -29.54 12.92 34.09
CA ASN A 197 -30.09 11.90 33.19
C ASN A 197 -28.94 11.23 32.43
N GLY A 198 -28.80 9.92 32.61
CA GLY A 198 -27.81 9.07 31.95
C GLY A 198 -28.34 8.41 30.67
N ALA A 199 -27.43 7.93 29.83
CA ALA A 199 -27.60 6.72 29.04
C ALA A 199 -26.26 6.28 28.44
N THR A 200 -25.92 5.02 28.70
CA THR A 200 -24.74 4.27 28.28
C THR A 200 -25.05 3.38 27.08
N GLY A 201 -24.07 3.20 26.18
CA GLY A 201 -23.73 1.91 25.56
C GLY A 201 -24.33 1.58 24.18
N ALA A 202 -23.47 1.24 23.21
CA ALA A 202 -23.24 -0.15 22.77
C ALA A 202 -22.35 -0.23 21.52
N ASN A 203 -21.29 -1.04 21.61
CA ASN A 203 -20.41 -1.45 20.52
C ASN A 203 -21.09 -2.47 19.59
N GLY A 204 -20.96 -2.31 18.27
CA GLY A 204 -21.44 -3.25 17.26
C GLY A 204 -20.29 -3.91 16.47
N GLN A 205 -20.14 -5.21 16.67
CA GLN A 205 -19.15 -6.13 16.10
C GLN A 205 -19.60 -6.61 14.71
N LEU A 206 -18.73 -6.54 13.68
CA LEU A 206 -19.04 -6.98 12.31
C LEU A 206 -18.83 -8.50 12.13
N LYS A 207 -19.81 -9.16 11.49
CA LYS A 207 -19.77 -10.57 11.04
C LYS A 207 -19.40 -10.66 9.54
N PRO A 208 -18.77 -11.76 9.09
CA PRO A 208 -18.46 -11.99 7.67
C PRO A 208 -19.70 -12.45 6.89
N ILE A 209 -19.85 -11.96 5.66
CA ILE A 209 -20.90 -12.39 4.72
C ILE A 209 -20.34 -13.53 3.86
N THR A 210 -21.07 -14.64 3.84
CA THR A 210 -20.85 -15.80 2.96
C THR A 210 -21.75 -15.73 1.72
N ASP A 211 -21.31 -16.45 0.70
CA ASP A 211 -21.81 -16.58 -0.68
C ASP A 211 -23.32 -16.54 -0.90
N ASN A 212 -23.73 -15.87 -1.98
CA ASN A 212 -25.04 -16.07 -2.58
C ASN A 212 -24.92 -16.81 -3.93
N LYS A 213 -25.46 -18.04 -3.93
CA LYS A 213 -25.86 -18.80 -5.11
C LYS A 213 -26.91 -18.03 -5.91
N VAL A 214 -26.77 -18.00 -7.23
CA VAL A 214 -27.86 -17.64 -8.15
C VAL A 214 -28.57 -18.93 -8.57
N GLY A 215 -29.87 -18.98 -8.28
CA GLY A 215 -30.77 -20.07 -8.64
C GLY A 215 -31.43 -19.87 -10.00
N ASP A 216 -31.93 -20.99 -10.50
CA ASP A 216 -32.64 -21.22 -11.76
C ASP A 216 -33.85 -20.32 -11.98
N ASN A 217 -34.18 -20.09 -13.26
CA ASN A 217 -35.55 -19.85 -13.69
C ASN A 217 -35.80 -20.47 -15.08
N LYS A 218 -36.68 -21.48 -15.05
CA LYS A 218 -37.64 -22.01 -16.05
C LYS A 218 -37.21 -22.18 -17.51
#